data_AF-A0AAU4CYE4-F1
#
_entry.id   AF-A0AAU4CYE4-F1
#
_cell.length_a   1.000
_cell.length_b   1.000
_cell.length_c   1.000
_cell.angle_alpha   90.00
_cell.angle_beta   90.00
_cell.angle_gamma   90.00
#
_symmetry.space_group_name_H-M   'P 1'
#
loop_
_entity.id
_entity.type
_entity.pdbx_description
1 polymer ?
#
loop_
_entity_poly.entity_id
_entity_poly.type
_entity_poly.pdbx_seq_one_letter_code
_entity_poly.pdbx_strand_id
1 'polypeptide(L)'
;MMEGIPTLTASDWVTHGDHAVVIEMVPGSERRGALPEDKKDNGEGHIPRTATMKVDQVLWSKPGAEAAPKTYPVELLGWWWEGSSEREFAWQGEPRYEEGHKYIALLVKGDDGKWGATSHAMPYDDGKVGTGESAGKTSTGETAGELQGLEKEAHGKNAAAVKQLLEAAQPK
;
A
#
# COMPACT_ATOMS: atom_id res chain seq x y z
N MET A 1 5.85 -4.19 -5.91
CA MET A 1 5.60 -2.79 -5.47
C MET A 1 6.49 -1.85 -6.28
N MET A 2 6.11 -0.58 -6.43
CA MET A 2 6.95 0.43 -7.11
C MET A 2 7.91 1.09 -6.13
N GLU A 3 9.21 0.87 -6.32
CA GLU A 3 10.27 1.40 -5.45
C GLU A 3 10.88 2.70 -6.02
N GLY A 4 11.39 3.56 -5.14
CA GLY A 4 12.16 4.76 -5.51
C GLY A 4 11.36 6.01 -5.87
N ILE A 5 10.02 5.96 -5.76
CA ILE A 5 9.16 7.13 -5.98
C ILE A 5 8.99 7.88 -4.64
N PRO A 6 9.23 9.20 -4.59
CA PRO A 6 8.86 10.00 -3.44
C PRO A 6 7.35 9.92 -3.19
N THR A 7 6.95 9.55 -1.97
CA THR A 7 5.55 9.34 -1.59
C THR A 7 5.22 9.93 -0.22
N LEU A 8 6.05 10.82 0.30
CA LEU A 8 5.91 11.28 1.68
C LEU A 8 4.84 12.36 1.83
N THR A 9 4.77 13.31 0.89
CA THR A 9 3.90 14.49 0.97
C THR A 9 2.80 14.48 -0.09
N ALA A 10 1.74 15.27 0.12
CA ALA A 10 0.69 15.45 -0.88
C ALA A 10 1.25 15.92 -2.24
N SER A 11 2.25 16.82 -2.21
CA SER A 11 2.97 17.25 -3.40
C SER A 11 3.68 16.10 -4.11
N ASP A 12 4.30 15.18 -3.37
CA ASP A 12 4.95 14.02 -3.99
C ASP A 12 3.91 13.11 -4.66
N TRP A 13 2.77 12.89 -4.02
CA TRP A 13 1.66 12.11 -4.57
C TRP A 13 1.13 12.70 -5.88
N VAL A 14 0.85 14.02 -5.93
CA VAL A 14 0.34 14.65 -7.16
C VAL A 14 1.41 14.81 -8.25
N THR A 15 2.70 14.70 -7.91
CA THR A 15 3.81 14.72 -8.87
C THR A 15 3.95 13.37 -9.56
N HIS A 16 3.98 12.30 -8.77
CA HIS A 16 4.39 10.97 -9.23
C HIS A 16 3.22 9.98 -9.43
N GLY A 17 2.05 10.29 -8.87
CA GLY A 17 0.86 9.46 -8.96
C GLY A 17 0.07 9.60 -10.25
N ASP A 18 -0.61 8.53 -10.64
CA ASP A 18 -1.74 8.62 -11.57
C ASP A 18 -3.05 8.82 -10.81
N HIS A 19 -3.23 8.10 -9.69
CA HIS A 19 -4.39 8.23 -8.82
C HIS A 19 -4.01 8.14 -7.34
N ALA A 20 -4.78 8.81 -6.49
CA ALA A 20 -4.87 8.46 -5.08
C ALA A 20 -6.19 7.72 -4.84
N VAL A 21 -6.13 6.57 -4.19
CA VAL A 21 -7.27 5.64 -4.10
C VAL A 21 -7.42 5.06 -2.70
N VAL A 22 -8.66 4.73 -2.34
CA VAL A 22 -8.94 3.76 -1.26
C VAL A 22 -8.95 2.37 -1.88
N ILE A 23 -8.15 1.46 -1.34
CA ILE A 23 -8.04 0.08 -1.78
C ILE A 23 -8.26 -0.90 -0.64
N GLU A 24 -8.73 -2.09 -1.01
CA GLU A 24 -8.85 -3.25 -0.14
C GLU A 24 -8.44 -4.51 -0.92
N MET A 25 -7.95 -5.53 -0.21
CA MET A 25 -7.71 -6.83 -0.84
C MET A 25 -9.04 -7.53 -1.12
N VAL A 26 -9.18 -8.13 -2.30
CA VAL A 26 -10.31 -9.00 -2.61
C VAL A 26 -10.24 -10.24 -1.69
N PRO A 27 -11.32 -10.55 -0.93
CA PRO A 27 -11.32 -11.69 -0.01
C PRO A 27 -10.95 -13.01 -0.68
N GLY A 28 -10.07 -13.78 -0.04
CA GLY A 28 -9.62 -15.07 -0.54
C GLY A 28 -8.79 -15.02 -1.82
N SER A 29 -8.25 -13.85 -2.21
CA SER A 29 -7.40 -13.70 -3.40
C SER A 29 -5.92 -13.92 -3.14
N GLU A 30 -5.49 -13.94 -1.87
CA GLU A 30 -4.09 -14.12 -1.49
C GLU A 30 -3.56 -15.51 -1.90
N ARG A 31 -2.41 -15.54 -2.57
CA ARG A 31 -1.69 -16.77 -2.93
C ARG A 31 -0.24 -16.66 -2.52
N ARG A 32 0.21 -17.62 -1.71
CA ARG A 32 1.63 -17.78 -1.36
C ARG A 32 2.45 -18.15 -2.59
N GLY A 33 3.61 -17.52 -2.73
CA GLY A 33 4.60 -17.85 -3.74
C GLY A 33 5.35 -19.15 -3.43
N ALA A 34 6.12 -19.63 -4.41
CA ALA A 34 7.03 -20.74 -4.19
C ALA A 34 8.29 -20.27 -3.43
N LEU A 35 8.88 -21.18 -2.65
CA LEU A 35 10.24 -21.01 -2.14
C LEU A 35 11.21 -21.02 -3.33
N PRO A 36 12.02 -19.97 -3.56
CA PRO A 36 13.00 -19.97 -4.63
C PRO A 36 13.98 -21.13 -4.44
N GLU A 37 14.08 -22.03 -5.43
CA GLU A 37 14.88 -23.25 -5.32
C GLU A 37 16.38 -22.95 -5.14
N ASP A 38 16.85 -21.86 -5.73
CA ASP A 38 18.22 -21.34 -5.65
C ASP A 38 18.58 -20.77 -4.25
N LYS A 39 17.59 -20.52 -3.40
CA LYS A 39 17.78 -19.99 -2.05
C LYS A 39 17.76 -21.07 -0.96
N LYS A 40 17.30 -22.29 -1.28
CA LYS A 40 17.21 -23.41 -0.30
C LYS A 40 18.56 -23.70 0.36
N ASP A 41 19.65 -23.55 -0.39
CA ASP A 41 21.01 -23.83 0.10
C ASP A 41 21.53 -22.77 1.09
N ASN A 42 20.97 -21.56 1.08
CA ASN A 42 21.36 -20.47 1.99
C ASN A 42 20.69 -20.58 3.37
N GLY A 43 19.67 -21.42 3.51
CA GLY A 43 18.94 -21.60 4.77
C GLY A 43 18.06 -20.41 5.18
N GLU A 44 17.96 -19.34 4.38
CA GLU A 44 17.05 -18.22 4.64
C GLU A 44 16.61 -17.49 3.36
N GLY A 45 15.52 -16.73 3.44
CA GLY A 45 15.10 -15.81 2.38
C GLY A 45 13.67 -15.31 2.47
N HIS A 46 13.20 -14.72 1.38
CA HIS A 46 11.84 -14.18 1.26
C HIS A 46 10.96 -15.07 0.36
N ILE A 47 9.75 -15.32 0.83
CA ILE A 47 8.67 -15.95 0.06
C ILE A 47 7.69 -14.83 -0.28
N PRO A 48 7.55 -14.44 -1.56
CA PRO A 48 6.58 -13.43 -1.94
C PRO A 48 5.16 -14.01 -1.83
N ARG A 49 4.17 -13.12 -1.89
CA ARG A 49 2.79 -13.49 -2.07
C ARG A 49 2.15 -12.61 -3.13
N THR A 50 1.08 -13.10 -3.73
CA THR A 50 0.28 -12.33 -4.68
C THR A 50 -1.14 -12.18 -4.16
N ALA A 51 -1.81 -11.11 -4.55
CA ALA A 51 -3.21 -10.89 -4.24
C ALA A 51 -3.88 -10.08 -5.36
N THR A 52 -5.20 -9.93 -5.27
CA THR A 52 -5.93 -8.96 -6.09
C THR A 52 -6.39 -7.81 -5.21
N MET A 53 -6.01 -6.59 -5.57
CA MET A 53 -6.50 -5.37 -4.95
C MET A 53 -7.73 -4.87 -5.69
N LYS A 54 -8.68 -4.30 -4.95
CA LYS A 54 -9.86 -3.62 -5.45
C LYS A 54 -9.74 -2.13 -5.14
N VAL A 55 -10.10 -1.29 -6.11
CA VAL A 55 -10.25 0.15 -5.90
C VAL A 55 -11.69 0.42 -5.48
N ASP A 56 -11.86 0.85 -4.22
CA ASP A 56 -13.16 1.20 -3.64
C ASP A 56 -13.57 2.62 -4.01
N GLN A 57 -12.59 3.53 -3.98
CA GLN A 57 -12.83 4.95 -4.19
C GLN A 57 -11.60 5.59 -4.83
N VAL A 58 -11.82 6.46 -5.82
CA VAL A 58 -10.79 7.36 -6.34
C VAL A 58 -10.92 8.70 -5.63
N LEU A 59 -9.85 9.13 -4.96
CA LEU A 59 -9.78 10.39 -4.21
C LEU A 59 -9.30 11.53 -5.09
N TRP A 60 -8.32 11.26 -5.93
CA TRP A 60 -7.71 12.21 -6.84
C TRP A 60 -7.20 11.47 -8.09
N SER A 61 -7.14 12.16 -9.22
CA SER A 61 -6.55 11.65 -10.46
C SER A 61 -5.76 12.75 -11.13
N LYS A 62 -4.61 12.38 -11.67
CA LYS A 62 -3.78 13.27 -12.48
C LYS A 62 -4.55 13.67 -13.75
N PRO A 63 -4.53 14.94 -14.16
CA PRO A 63 -5.13 15.36 -15.42
C PRO A 63 -4.58 14.55 -16.60
N GLY A 64 -5.46 13.92 -17.37
CA GLY A 64 -5.09 13.10 -18.52
C GLY A 64 -4.61 11.68 -18.21
N ALA A 65 -4.59 11.26 -16.94
CA ALA A 65 -4.35 9.86 -16.60
C ALA A 65 -5.46 8.96 -17.18
N GLU A 66 -5.09 7.72 -17.51
CA GLU A 66 -6.06 6.66 -17.80
C GLU A 66 -7.00 6.46 -16.60
N ALA A 67 -8.19 5.90 -16.80
CA ALA A 67 -9.07 5.58 -15.69
C ALA A 67 -8.43 4.54 -14.75
N ALA A 68 -8.55 4.76 -13.44
CA ALA A 68 -8.11 3.80 -12.44
C ALA A 68 -8.78 2.43 -12.67
N PRO A 69 -8.05 1.32 -12.50
CA PRO A 69 -8.61 -0.02 -12.62
C PRO A 69 -9.61 -0.27 -11.50
N LYS A 70 -10.64 -1.09 -11.75
CA LYS A 70 -11.53 -1.57 -10.69
C LYS A 70 -10.81 -2.56 -9.76
N THR A 71 -9.96 -3.39 -10.34
CA THR A 71 -9.14 -4.38 -9.65
C THR A 71 -7.82 -4.56 -10.37
N TYR A 72 -6.76 -4.91 -9.66
CA TYR A 72 -5.45 -5.22 -10.24
C TYR A 72 -4.71 -6.28 -9.42
N PRO A 73 -3.91 -7.14 -10.06
CA PRO A 73 -3.04 -8.06 -9.34
C PRO A 73 -1.88 -7.28 -8.71
N VAL A 74 -1.43 -7.74 -7.54
CA VAL A 74 -0.28 -7.17 -6.84
C VAL A 74 0.61 -8.27 -6.28
N GLU A 75 1.91 -8.03 -6.31
CA GLU A 75 2.89 -8.79 -5.54
C GLU A 75 3.21 -8.03 -4.25
N LEU A 76 3.12 -8.74 -3.13
CA LEU A 76 3.27 -8.22 -1.77
C LEU A 76 4.35 -8.98 -1.03
N LEU A 77 4.78 -8.40 0.09
CA LEU A 77 5.64 -9.09 1.03
C LEU A 77 4.87 -10.25 1.67
N GLY A 78 5.38 -11.47 1.49
CA GLY A 78 4.88 -12.66 2.16
C GLY A 78 5.64 -12.90 3.46
N TRP A 79 6.47 -13.94 3.46
CA TRP A 79 7.12 -14.45 4.66
C TRP A 79 8.64 -14.39 4.53
N TRP A 80 9.32 -14.20 5.66
CA TRP A 80 10.73 -14.51 5.79
C TRP A 80 10.85 -15.93 6.30
N TRP A 81 11.65 -16.75 5.63
CA TRP A 81 11.96 -18.11 6.06
C TRP A 81 13.41 -18.19 6.54
N GLU A 82 13.65 -18.98 7.57
CA GLU A 82 14.96 -19.30 8.13
C GLU A 82 14.95 -20.74 8.66
N GLY A 83 15.70 -21.62 8.00
CA GLY A 83 15.69 -23.06 8.23
C GLY A 83 14.29 -23.65 7.99
N SER A 84 13.69 -24.18 9.06
CA SER A 84 12.32 -24.71 9.06
C SER A 84 11.28 -23.73 9.60
N SER A 85 11.68 -22.51 9.94
CA SER A 85 10.81 -21.49 10.54
C SER A 85 10.41 -20.46 9.49
N GLU A 86 9.15 -20.02 9.57
CA GLU A 86 8.62 -18.93 8.74
C GLU A 86 7.98 -17.89 9.65
N ARG A 87 8.18 -16.61 9.30
CA ARG A 87 7.53 -15.48 9.97
C ARG A 87 7.02 -14.50 8.93
N GLU A 88 5.91 -13.83 9.22
CA GLU A 88 5.43 -12.75 8.37
C GLU A 88 6.51 -11.68 8.23
N PHE A 89 6.67 -11.19 7.00
CA PHE A 89 7.64 -10.16 6.68
C PHE A 89 6.90 -8.87 6.31
N ALA A 90 7.19 -7.82 7.04
CA ALA A 90 6.74 -6.48 6.75
C ALA A 90 7.85 -5.48 7.06
N TRP A 91 7.92 -4.41 6.26
CA TRP A 91 8.77 -3.28 6.60
C TRP A 91 8.13 -2.46 7.72
N GLN A 92 8.96 -1.85 8.56
CA GLN A 92 8.46 -1.03 9.66
C GLN A 92 7.71 0.19 9.10
N GLY A 93 6.49 0.41 9.58
CA GLY A 93 5.64 1.54 9.17
C GLY A 93 4.90 1.33 7.85
N GLU A 94 5.20 0.26 7.10
CA GLU A 94 4.56 -0.02 5.83
C GLU A 94 3.44 -1.06 6.03
N PRO A 95 2.25 -0.87 5.45
CA PRO A 95 1.20 -1.87 5.52
C PRO A 95 1.67 -3.17 4.85
N ARG A 96 1.33 -4.31 5.46
CA ARG A 96 1.51 -5.59 4.77
C ARG A 96 0.45 -5.77 3.68
N TYR A 97 -0.64 -4.99 3.73
CA TYR A 97 -1.84 -5.13 2.89
C TYR A 97 -2.57 -6.43 3.20
N GLU A 98 -3.23 -6.48 4.34
CA GLU A 98 -3.98 -7.63 4.82
C GLU A 98 -5.44 -7.62 4.38
N GLU A 99 -6.03 -8.82 4.29
CA GLU A 99 -7.46 -8.98 4.03
C GLU A 99 -8.29 -8.37 5.16
N GLY A 100 -9.42 -7.74 4.82
CA GLY A 100 -10.31 -7.10 5.79
C GLY A 100 -9.93 -5.68 6.19
N HIS A 101 -8.81 -5.17 5.69
CA HIS A 101 -8.31 -3.82 5.96
C HIS A 101 -8.38 -2.91 4.73
N LYS A 102 -8.47 -1.62 4.98
CA LYS A 102 -8.50 -0.57 3.95
C LYS A 102 -7.28 0.31 4.03
N TYR A 103 -6.86 0.80 2.87
CA TYR A 103 -5.67 1.63 2.74
C TYR A 103 -5.94 2.78 1.78
N ILE A 104 -5.40 3.95 2.07
CA ILE A 104 -5.26 5.02 1.08
C ILE A 104 -3.88 4.93 0.47
N ALA A 105 -3.81 4.70 -0.83
CA ALA A 105 -2.57 4.46 -1.55
C ALA A 105 -2.44 5.37 -2.78
N LEU A 106 -1.19 5.61 -3.17
CA LEU A 106 -0.87 6.16 -4.48
C LEU A 106 -0.81 5.00 -5.48
N LEU A 107 -1.61 5.10 -6.53
CA LEU A 107 -1.66 4.14 -7.64
C LEU A 107 -0.95 4.74 -8.85
N VAL A 108 -0.06 3.95 -9.44
CA VAL A 108 0.75 4.35 -10.60
C VAL A 108 0.74 3.22 -11.62
N LYS A 109 0.74 3.59 -12.91
CA LYS A 109 0.93 2.65 -14.01
C LYS A 109 2.41 2.57 -14.35
N GLY A 110 3.01 1.40 -14.16
CA GLY A 110 4.40 1.15 -14.53
C GLY A 110 4.60 1.17 -16.04
N ASP A 111 5.86 1.27 -16.48
CA ASP A 111 6.25 1.22 -17.89
C ASP A 111 5.87 -0.09 -18.58
N ASP A 112 5.68 -1.17 -17.81
CA ASP A 112 5.17 -2.46 -18.27
C ASP A 112 3.64 -2.48 -18.48
N GLY A 113 2.98 -1.34 -18.28
CA GLY A 113 1.55 -1.13 -18.42
C GLY A 113 0.71 -1.67 -17.26
N LYS A 114 1.33 -2.18 -16.18
CA LYS A 114 0.60 -2.70 -15.03
C LYS A 114 0.40 -1.64 -13.96
N TRP A 115 -0.73 -1.74 -13.28
CA TRP A 115 -1.03 -0.92 -12.12
C TRP A 115 -0.35 -1.47 -10.87
N GLY A 116 0.21 -0.57 -10.05
CA GLY A 116 0.78 -0.89 -8.75
C GLY A 116 0.51 0.21 -7.75
N ALA A 117 0.26 -0.19 -6.50
CA ALA A 117 0.27 0.73 -5.38
C ALA A 117 1.71 0.92 -4.85
N THR A 118 1.98 2.10 -4.33
CA THR A 118 3.24 2.40 -3.61
C THR A 118 3.30 1.65 -2.28
N SER A 119 4.50 1.46 -1.72
CA SER A 119 4.63 0.81 -0.40
C SER A 119 3.97 1.64 0.71
N HIS A 120 4.22 2.96 0.72
CA HIS A 120 3.72 3.95 1.69
C HIS A 120 2.22 4.24 1.50
N ALA A 121 1.36 3.26 1.73
CA ALA A 121 -0.06 3.48 1.87
C ALA A 121 -0.43 3.73 3.33
N MET A 122 -1.42 4.59 3.53
CA MET A 122 -1.91 4.96 4.86
C MET A 122 -3.01 3.98 5.28
N PRO A 123 -2.92 3.35 6.47
CA PRO A 123 -4.02 2.57 7.03
C PRO A 123 -5.30 3.41 7.12
N TYR A 124 -6.44 2.83 6.75
CA TYR A 124 -7.70 3.58 6.57
C TYR A 124 -8.96 2.79 7.01
N ASP A 125 -8.87 2.07 8.13
CA ASP A 125 -10.06 1.42 8.70
C ASP A 125 -11.01 2.43 9.34
N ASP A 126 -12.27 2.05 9.54
CA ASP A 126 -13.31 2.87 10.18
C ASP A 126 -13.48 4.30 9.60
N GLY A 127 -13.05 4.49 8.35
CA GLY A 127 -13.10 5.78 7.65
C GLY A 127 -12.13 6.83 8.20
N LYS A 128 -11.04 6.40 8.86
CA LYS A 128 -10.04 7.28 9.47
C LYS A 128 -8.64 6.88 9.02
N VAL A 129 -7.83 7.87 8.67
CA VAL A 129 -6.41 7.65 8.39
C VAL A 129 -5.66 7.32 9.68
N GLY A 130 -4.74 6.36 9.60
CA GLY A 130 -3.90 5.92 10.72
C GLY A 130 -4.55 4.85 11.60
N THR A 131 -5.64 4.23 11.16
CA THR A 131 -6.29 3.10 11.85
C THR A 131 -6.30 1.85 10.97
N GLY A 132 -6.14 0.68 11.60
CA GLY A 132 -6.15 -0.61 10.91
C GLY A 132 -4.80 -1.31 10.95
N GLU A 133 -4.48 -2.04 9.90
CA GLU A 133 -3.24 -2.80 9.79
C GLU A 133 -2.06 -1.94 9.32
N SER A 134 -0.94 -2.05 10.02
CA SER A 134 0.38 -1.60 9.57
C SER A 134 1.45 -2.58 10.04
N ALA A 135 2.43 -2.87 9.18
CA ALA A 135 3.54 -3.77 9.46
C ALA A 135 3.13 -5.16 10.00
N GLY A 136 2.02 -5.72 9.50
CA GLY A 136 1.44 -7.00 9.92
C GLY A 136 0.74 -6.95 11.28
N LYS A 137 0.46 -5.76 11.81
CA LYS A 137 -0.19 -5.58 13.12
C LYS A 137 -1.40 -4.67 12.98
N THR A 138 -2.55 -5.16 13.43
CA THR A 138 -3.75 -4.35 13.54
C THR A 138 -3.70 -3.54 14.84
N SER A 139 -3.76 -2.21 14.75
CA SER A 139 -4.01 -1.37 15.91
C SER A 139 -5.47 -0.95 15.95
N THR A 140 -6.13 -1.15 17.09
CA THR A 140 -7.47 -0.59 17.38
C THR A 140 -7.39 0.89 17.81
N GLY A 141 -6.27 1.56 17.53
CA GLY A 141 -5.90 2.90 17.97
C GLY A 141 -4.77 3.46 17.09
N GLU A 142 -4.25 4.63 17.46
CA GLU A 142 -3.22 5.34 16.69
C GLU A 142 -2.03 4.43 16.36
N THR A 143 -1.58 4.50 15.10
CA THR A 143 -0.49 3.73 14.50
C THR A 143 0.74 3.63 15.40
N ALA A 144 1.34 2.44 15.47
CA ALA A 144 2.61 2.20 16.16
C ALA A 144 3.80 2.70 15.30
N GLY A 145 3.94 4.02 15.16
CA GLY A 145 5.04 4.64 14.42
C GLY A 145 5.02 6.17 14.49
N GLU A 146 6.16 6.81 14.20
CA GLU A 146 6.19 8.27 14.00
C GLU A 146 5.48 8.61 12.68
N LEU A 147 4.29 9.19 12.78
CA LEU A 147 3.55 9.71 11.62
C LEU A 147 4.36 10.79 10.90
N GLN A 148 4.42 10.73 9.57
CA GLN A 148 5.14 11.68 8.74
C GLN A 148 4.31 12.15 7.55
N GLY A 149 4.72 13.30 6.99
CA GLY A 149 4.18 13.83 5.73
C GLY A 149 2.65 13.87 5.66
N LEU A 150 2.11 13.37 4.55
CA LEU A 150 0.67 13.34 4.27
C LEU A 150 -0.10 12.55 5.33
N GLU A 151 0.45 11.43 5.82
CA GLU A 151 -0.22 10.62 6.84
C GLU A 151 -0.38 11.40 8.14
N LYS A 152 0.65 12.12 8.58
CA LYS A 152 0.58 13.00 9.75
C LYS A 152 -0.46 14.11 9.58
N GLU A 153 -0.53 14.72 8.41
CA GLU A 153 -1.50 15.78 8.12
C GLU A 153 -2.94 15.25 8.05
N ALA A 154 -3.11 14.02 7.58
CA ALA A 154 -4.40 13.37 7.40
C ALA A 154 -4.85 12.55 8.61
N HIS A 155 -3.99 12.30 9.60
CA HIS A 155 -4.25 11.42 10.73
C HIS A 155 -5.59 11.69 11.43
N GLY A 156 -6.36 10.63 11.66
CA GLY A 156 -7.71 10.68 12.24
C GLY A 156 -8.78 11.32 11.35
N LYS A 157 -8.44 11.81 10.15
CA LYS A 157 -9.37 12.39 9.19
C LYS A 157 -9.86 11.35 8.19
N ASN A 158 -10.93 11.69 7.48
CA ASN A 158 -11.53 10.83 6.47
C ASN A 158 -10.93 11.07 5.06
N ALA A 159 -11.34 10.23 4.12
CA ALA A 159 -10.96 10.31 2.70
C ALA A 159 -11.26 11.67 2.04
N ALA A 160 -12.31 12.39 2.47
CA ALA A 160 -12.63 13.70 1.91
C ALA A 160 -11.58 14.74 2.30
N ALA A 161 -11.04 14.68 3.52
CA ALA A 161 -9.94 15.55 3.93
C ALA A 161 -8.65 15.23 3.17
N VAL A 162 -8.35 13.94 2.93
CA VAL A 162 -7.19 13.54 2.11
C VAL A 162 -7.34 14.08 0.68
N LYS A 163 -8.53 13.95 0.09
CA LYS A 163 -8.83 14.53 -1.22
C LYS A 163 -8.56 16.04 -1.26
N GLN A 164 -9.02 16.79 -0.24
CA GLN A 164 -8.77 18.23 -0.17
C GLN A 164 -7.28 18.58 -0.08
N LEU A 165 -6.50 17.80 0.68
CA LEU A 165 -5.05 17.98 0.77
C LEU A 165 -4.37 17.76 -0.59
N LEU A 166 -4.80 16.73 -1.33
CA LEU A 166 -4.27 16.43 -2.66
C LEU A 166 -4.67 17.50 -3.70
N GLU A 167 -5.92 17.97 -3.67
CA GLU A 167 -6.39 19.04 -4.57
C GLU A 167 -5.71 20.39 -4.32
N ALA A 168 -5.31 20.66 -3.07
CA ALA A 168 -4.58 21.87 -2.70
C ALA A 168 -3.07 21.77 -2.96
N ALA A 169 -2.54 20.57 -3.18
CA ALA A 169 -1.12 20.35 -3.38
C ALA A 169 -0.66 20.81 -4.78
N GLN A 170 0.57 21.32 -4.84
CA GLN A 170 1.24 21.62 -6.09
C GLN A 170 2.25 20.52 -6.42
N PRO A 171 2.28 20.02 -7.68
CA PRO A 171 3.32 19.11 -8.12
C PRO A 171 4.68 19.82 -8.09
N LYS A 172 5.75 19.04 -7.84
CA LYS A 172 7.14 19.50 -7.81
C LYS A 172 7.82 19.31 -9.16
#